data_AF-A0A9E3I5W6-F1
#
_entry.id   AF-A0A9E3I5W6-F1
#
_cell.length_a   1.000
_cell.length_b   1.000
_cell.length_c   1.000
_cell.angle_alpha   90.00
_cell.angle_beta   90.00
_cell.angle_gamma   90.00
#
_symmetry.space_group_name_H-M   'P 1'
#
loop_
_entity.id
_entity.type
_entity.pdbx_description
1 polymer ?
#
loop_
_entity_poly.entity_id
_entity_poly.type
_entity_poly.pdbx_seq_one_letter_code
_entity_poly.pdbx_strand_id
1 'polypeptide(L)'
;MTENKIKNLLQKADQTAGAPAPISANLAVAVRRRANRRHTANLAVRIAAAAIVLFALGIWSFSAKKTRDQQNIVALQAQIEQLRVQTDATLNLIREVLDAERKQRRLNELRAELASIPDPMEEIRKQVDKTAFILVYQANRMYRELDQKDSAIQAYNRVIELFPQSRWAEEARQTLSEIKNNQLNNSKGDLI
;
A
#
# COMPACT_ATOMS: atom_id res chain seq x y z
N MET A 1 51.59 -107.96 61.88
CA MET A 1 51.85 -109.00 60.85
C MET A 1 50.53 -109.64 60.51
N THR A 2 50.04 -109.62 59.28
CA THR A 2 50.69 -110.33 58.19
C THR A 2 50.48 -109.60 56.85
N GLU A 3 51.61 -109.36 56.19
CA GLU A 3 51.82 -108.86 54.82
C GLU A 3 50.86 -109.44 53.77
N ASN A 4 50.33 -110.63 54.05
CA ASN A 4 49.35 -111.35 53.24
C ASN A 4 48.01 -110.62 53.08
N LYS A 5 47.58 -109.80 54.06
CA LYS A 5 46.30 -109.07 53.97
C LYS A 5 46.38 -107.88 53.01
N ILE A 6 47.56 -107.25 52.91
CA ILE A 6 47.82 -106.13 52.00
C ILE A 6 47.96 -106.64 50.57
N LYS A 7 48.67 -107.76 50.36
CA LYS A 7 48.74 -108.41 49.03
C LYS A 7 47.37 -108.79 48.48
N ASN A 8 46.48 -109.29 49.34
CA ASN A 8 45.14 -109.70 48.91
C ASN A 8 44.24 -108.49 48.57
N LEU A 9 44.42 -107.35 49.24
CA LEU A 9 43.71 -106.11 48.90
C LEU A 9 44.24 -105.47 47.62
N LEU A 10 45.55 -105.52 47.36
CA LEU A 10 46.15 -105.03 46.11
C LEU A 10 45.75 -105.90 44.91
N GLN A 11 45.75 -107.23 45.07
CA GLN A 11 45.36 -108.15 44.00
C GLN A 11 43.86 -108.06 43.66
N LYS A 12 43.02 -107.72 44.65
CA LYS A 12 41.58 -107.49 44.42
C LYS A 12 41.30 -106.12 43.78
N ALA A 13 42.14 -105.12 44.03
CA ALA A 13 42.05 -103.80 43.39
C ALA A 13 42.47 -103.87 41.90
N ASP A 14 43.52 -104.62 41.58
CA ASP A 14 43.98 -104.83 40.19
C ASP A 14 43.00 -105.66 39.35
N GLN A 15 42.23 -106.57 39.97
CA GLN A 15 41.18 -107.33 39.26
C GLN A 15 39.90 -106.52 39.01
N THR A 16 39.68 -105.42 39.74
CA THR A 16 38.56 -104.49 39.49
C THR A 16 38.91 -103.33 38.55
N ALA A 17 40.19 -103.12 38.28
CA ALA A 17 40.67 -102.11 37.33
C ALA A 17 40.71 -102.72 35.92
N GLY A 18 39.59 -102.67 35.20
CA GLY A 18 39.52 -102.98 33.78
C GLY A 18 40.54 -102.18 32.95
N ALA A 19 40.96 -102.76 31.83
CA ALA A 19 41.98 -102.23 30.92
C ALA A 19 41.79 -100.72 30.58
N PRO A 20 42.87 -99.94 30.42
CA PRO A 20 42.77 -98.53 30.08
C PRO A 20 42.12 -98.35 28.71
N ALA A 21 41.03 -97.57 28.66
CA ALA A 21 40.38 -97.19 27.43
C ALA A 21 41.35 -96.36 26.54
N PRO A 22 41.42 -96.62 25.23
CA PRO A 22 42.30 -95.88 24.34
C PRO A 22 41.87 -94.41 24.24
N ILE A 23 42.81 -93.51 24.53
CA ILE A 23 42.69 -92.07 24.30
C ILE A 23 43.01 -91.78 22.83
N SER A 24 42.09 -91.10 22.14
CA SER A 24 42.23 -90.20 20.97
C SER A 24 41.03 -90.40 20.01
N ALA A 25 40.46 -89.42 19.29
CA ALA A 25 41.04 -88.20 18.72
C ALA A 25 40.01 -87.05 18.55
N ASN A 26 38.98 -86.94 19.39
CA ASN A 26 37.86 -86.02 19.12
C ASN A 26 37.86 -84.69 19.91
N LEU A 27 38.65 -84.56 20.99
CA LEU A 27 38.67 -83.30 21.77
C LEU A 27 39.44 -82.16 21.08
N ALA A 28 40.55 -82.45 20.40
CA ALA A 28 41.36 -81.42 19.73
C ALA A 28 40.59 -80.75 18.57
N VAL A 29 39.75 -81.50 17.87
CA VAL A 29 38.88 -81.00 16.79
C VAL A 29 37.72 -80.16 17.36
N ALA A 30 37.14 -80.58 18.49
CA ALA A 30 36.07 -79.85 19.16
C ALA A 30 36.55 -78.50 19.73
N VAL A 31 37.77 -78.44 20.28
CA VAL A 31 38.36 -77.21 20.82
C VAL A 31 38.73 -76.22 19.70
N ARG A 32 39.29 -76.69 18.57
CA ARG A 32 39.60 -75.81 17.41
C ARG A 32 38.34 -75.21 16.78
N ARG A 33 37.23 -75.95 16.67
CA ARG A 33 35.95 -75.40 16.17
C ARG A 33 35.36 -74.32 17.08
N ARG A 34 35.58 -74.39 18.39
CA ARG A 34 35.05 -73.40 19.34
C ARG A 34 35.89 -72.12 19.40
N ALA A 35 37.21 -72.22 19.20
CA ALA A 35 38.11 -71.06 19.17
C ALA A 35 37.89 -70.17 17.92
N ASN A 36 37.75 -70.78 16.72
CA ASN A 36 37.51 -70.00 15.49
C ASN A 36 36.15 -69.31 15.46
N ARG A 37 35.11 -69.89 16.08
CA ARG A 37 33.78 -69.23 16.20
C ARG A 37 33.82 -67.96 17.06
N ARG A 38 34.72 -67.88 18.05
CA ARG A 38 34.83 -66.70 18.92
C ARG A 38 35.56 -65.54 18.24
N HIS A 39 36.57 -65.81 17.43
CA HIS A 39 37.28 -64.76 16.70
C HIS A 39 36.45 -64.18 15.56
N THR A 40 35.68 -64.99 14.82
CA THR A 40 34.78 -64.47 13.76
C THR A 40 33.57 -63.74 14.34
N ALA A 41 33.03 -64.20 15.48
CA ALA A 41 31.96 -63.48 16.18
C ALA A 41 32.41 -62.10 16.68
N ASN A 42 33.60 -61.99 17.26
CA ASN A 42 34.09 -60.70 17.77
C ASN A 42 34.39 -59.67 16.66
N LEU A 43 34.81 -60.12 15.48
CA LEU A 43 35.07 -59.25 14.33
C LEU A 43 33.75 -58.82 13.64
N ALA A 44 32.79 -59.75 13.51
CA ALA A 44 31.46 -59.45 13.00
C ALA A 44 30.68 -58.46 13.89
N VAL A 45 30.80 -58.58 15.23
CA VAL A 45 30.17 -57.64 16.17
C VAL A 45 30.75 -56.23 16.04
N ARG A 46 32.06 -56.08 15.82
CA ARG A 46 32.70 -54.77 15.64
C ARG A 46 32.32 -54.09 14.33
N ILE A 47 32.24 -54.84 13.23
CA ILE A 47 31.79 -54.32 11.93
C ILE A 47 30.30 -53.95 11.97
N ALA A 48 29.47 -54.79 12.61
CA ALA A 48 28.05 -54.50 12.79
C ALA A 48 27.84 -53.23 13.63
N ALA A 49 28.59 -53.05 14.72
CA ALA A 49 28.51 -51.84 15.55
C ALA A 49 28.94 -50.58 14.78
N ALA A 50 30.02 -50.64 13.99
CA ALA A 50 30.45 -49.51 13.17
C ALA A 50 29.44 -49.16 12.07
N ALA A 51 28.82 -50.16 11.43
CA ALA A 51 27.76 -49.95 10.45
C ALA A 51 26.54 -49.28 11.09
N ILE A 52 26.11 -49.71 12.29
CA ILE A 52 24.98 -49.10 13.02
C ILE A 52 25.27 -47.64 13.36
N VAL A 53 26.50 -47.30 13.78
CA VAL A 53 26.88 -45.91 14.06
C VAL A 53 26.87 -45.05 12.79
N LEU A 54 27.37 -45.55 11.66
CA LEU A 54 27.33 -44.84 10.39
C LEU A 54 25.90 -44.67 9.86
N PHE A 55 25.04 -45.69 10.01
CA PHE A 55 23.61 -45.57 9.69
C PHE A 55 22.91 -44.56 10.60
N ALA A 56 23.19 -44.56 11.90
CA ALA A 56 22.63 -43.59 12.84
C ALA A 56 23.07 -42.15 12.53
N LEU A 57 24.36 -41.93 12.19
CA LEU A 57 24.87 -40.63 11.76
C LEU A 57 24.30 -40.20 10.40
N GLY A 58 24.08 -41.14 9.47
CA GLY A 58 23.41 -40.88 8.19
C GLY A 58 21.96 -40.48 8.37
N ILE A 59 21.22 -41.19 9.22
CA ILE A 59 19.82 -40.86 9.56
C ILE A 59 19.74 -39.51 10.28
N TRP A 60 20.68 -39.21 11.18
CA TRP A 60 20.72 -37.93 11.89
C TRP A 60 21.07 -36.76 10.95
N SER A 61 22.11 -36.89 10.12
CA SER A 61 22.48 -35.83 9.17
C SER A 61 21.40 -35.56 8.12
N PHE A 62 20.74 -36.62 7.63
CA PHE A 62 19.60 -36.49 6.72
C PHE A 62 18.39 -35.84 7.40
N SER A 63 18.08 -36.24 8.65
CA SER A 63 16.99 -35.63 9.43
C SER A 63 17.30 -34.16 9.75
N ALA A 64 18.53 -33.83 10.12
CA ALA A 64 18.96 -32.45 10.39
C ALA A 64 18.87 -31.57 9.14
N LYS A 65 19.26 -32.09 7.97
CA LYS A 65 19.11 -31.38 6.69
C LYS A 65 17.63 -31.15 6.36
N LYS A 66 16.78 -32.17 6.50
CA LYS A 66 15.33 -32.06 6.29
C LYS A 66 14.71 -30.99 7.20
N THR A 67 15.09 -30.95 8.48
CA THR A 67 14.60 -29.93 9.42
C THR A 67 15.07 -28.52 9.05
N ARG A 68 16.32 -28.37 8.57
CA ARG A 68 16.85 -27.08 8.11
C ARG A 68 16.15 -26.59 6.84
N ASP A 69 15.89 -27.49 5.89
CA ASP A 69 15.16 -27.17 4.67
C ASP A 69 13.71 -26.79 4.99
N GLN A 70 13.07 -27.50 5.93
CA GLN A 70 11.73 -27.17 6.43
C GLN A 70 11.69 -25.76 7.07
N GLN A 71 12.68 -25.42 7.89
CA GLN A 71 12.80 -24.09 8.51
C GLN A 71 12.99 -22.98 7.48
N ASN A 72 13.81 -23.22 6.46
CA ASN A 72 14.01 -22.27 5.36
C ASN A 72 12.72 -22.05 4.57
N ILE A 73 11.96 -23.11 4.27
CA ILE A 73 10.66 -22.99 3.58
C ILE A 73 9.68 -22.13 4.39
N VAL A 74 9.58 -22.37 5.70
CA VAL A 74 8.72 -21.58 6.58
C VAL A 74 9.17 -20.10 6.63
N ALA A 75 10.48 -19.85 6.72
CA ALA A 75 11.01 -18.49 6.71
C ALA A 75 10.76 -17.77 5.37
N LEU A 76 10.92 -18.47 4.24
CA LEU A 76 10.63 -17.92 2.92
C LEU A 76 9.13 -17.65 2.74
N GLN A 77 8.25 -18.53 3.23
CA GLN A 77 6.80 -18.30 3.21
C GLN A 77 6.40 -17.09 4.07
N ALA A 78 7.07 -16.86 5.20
CA ALA A 78 6.85 -15.66 6.00
C ALA A 78 7.30 -14.38 5.25
N GLN A 79 8.45 -14.42 4.55
CA GLN A 79 8.95 -13.29 3.74
C GLN A 79 8.02 -13.00 2.56
N ILE A 80 7.74 -14.01 1.73
CA ILE A 80 6.42 -14.31 1.17
C ILE A 80 5.28 -13.31 1.45
N GLU A 81 4.58 -13.64 2.52
CA GLU A 81 3.41 -12.93 3.01
C GLU A 81 3.73 -11.51 3.46
N GLN A 82 4.91 -11.26 4.06
CA GLN A 82 5.31 -9.91 4.43
C GLN A 82 5.46 -9.00 3.19
N LEU A 83 6.11 -9.48 2.13
CA LEU A 83 6.25 -8.75 0.87
C LEU A 83 4.88 -8.51 0.21
N ARG A 84 3.96 -9.48 0.28
CA ARG A 84 2.58 -9.31 -0.23
C ARG A 84 1.84 -8.22 0.53
N VAL A 85 1.83 -8.27 1.86
CA VAL A 85 1.19 -7.26 2.71
C VAL A 85 1.77 -5.86 2.45
N GLN A 86 3.10 -5.74 2.34
CA GLN A 86 3.75 -4.48 2.02
C GLN A 86 3.36 -3.97 0.61
N THR A 87 3.29 -4.87 -0.37
CA THR A 87 2.88 -4.56 -1.73
C THR A 87 1.45 -4.06 -1.77
N ASP A 88 0.54 -4.76 -1.11
CA ASP A 88 -0.88 -4.41 -1.05
C ASP A 88 -1.10 -3.06 -0.34
N ALA A 89 -0.38 -2.82 0.77
CA ALA A 89 -0.40 -1.54 1.46
C ALA A 89 0.09 -0.40 0.54
N THR A 90 1.16 -0.63 -0.22
CA THR A 90 1.71 0.34 -1.16
C THR A 90 0.74 0.62 -2.31
N LEU A 91 0.13 -0.43 -2.88
CA LEU A 91 -0.87 -0.28 -3.94
C LEU A 91 -2.10 0.49 -3.46
N ASN A 92 -2.56 0.24 -2.23
CA ASN A 92 -3.67 0.98 -1.65
C ASN A 92 -3.34 2.46 -1.45
N LEU A 93 -2.13 2.77 -0.96
CA LEU A 93 -1.66 4.15 -0.85
C LEU A 93 -1.60 4.84 -2.23
N ILE A 94 -1.04 4.17 -3.24
CA ILE A 94 -1.00 4.71 -4.61
C ILE A 94 -2.40 5.00 -5.12
N ARG A 95 -3.36 4.08 -4.93
CA ARG A 95 -4.76 4.29 -5.33
C ARG A 95 -5.37 5.51 -4.63
N GLU A 96 -5.18 5.62 -3.33
CA GLU A 96 -5.68 6.75 -2.53
C GLU A 96 -5.10 8.09 -3.02
N VAL A 97 -3.78 8.16 -3.23
CA VAL A 97 -3.11 9.35 -3.74
C VAL A 97 -3.61 9.72 -5.13
N LEU A 98 -3.74 8.73 -6.04
CA LEU A 98 -4.26 8.98 -7.39
C LEU A 98 -5.71 9.48 -7.38
N ASP A 99 -6.56 8.95 -6.51
CA ASP A 99 -7.94 9.42 -6.38
C ASP A 99 -8.02 10.82 -5.74
N ALA A 100 -7.15 11.12 -4.78
CA ALA A 100 -7.01 12.46 -4.22
C ALA A 100 -6.55 13.47 -5.28
N GLU A 101 -5.55 13.12 -6.10
CA GLU A 101 -5.10 13.95 -7.22
C GLU A 101 -6.21 14.22 -8.23
N ARG A 102 -6.98 13.20 -8.62
CA ARG A 102 -8.11 13.37 -9.55
C ARG A 102 -9.14 14.33 -9.00
N LYS A 103 -9.52 14.20 -7.73
CA LYS A 103 -10.42 15.13 -7.05
C LYS A 103 -9.86 16.54 -7.05
N GLN A 104 -8.57 16.69 -6.75
CA GLN A 104 -7.91 17.99 -6.72
C GLN A 104 -7.88 18.65 -8.11
N ARG A 105 -7.57 17.88 -9.17
CA ARG A 105 -7.63 18.38 -10.55
C ARG A 105 -9.03 18.85 -10.90
N ARG A 106 -10.06 18.06 -10.56
CA ARG A 106 -11.45 18.45 -10.79
C ARG A 106 -11.84 19.72 -10.05
N LEU A 107 -11.40 19.88 -8.80
CA LEU A 107 -11.63 21.11 -8.03
C LEU A 107 -10.92 22.32 -8.66
N ASN A 108 -9.70 22.13 -9.15
CA ASN A 108 -8.96 23.20 -9.81
C ASN A 108 -9.61 23.60 -11.14
N GLU A 109 -10.07 22.63 -11.93
CA GLU A 109 -10.86 22.87 -13.16
C GLU A 109 -12.12 23.68 -12.86
N LEU A 110 -12.91 23.26 -11.87
CA LEU A 110 -14.13 23.97 -11.48
C LEU A 110 -13.83 25.38 -10.98
N ARG A 111 -12.74 25.58 -10.22
CA ARG A 111 -12.31 26.91 -9.79
C ARG A 111 -11.91 27.78 -10.97
N ALA A 112 -11.22 27.23 -11.96
CA ALA A 112 -10.86 27.94 -13.17
C ALA A 112 -12.08 28.30 -14.02
N GLU A 113 -13.05 27.39 -14.13
CA GLU A 113 -14.33 27.62 -14.82
C GLU A 113 -15.15 28.70 -14.10
N LEU A 114 -15.25 28.66 -12.77
CA LEU A 114 -15.92 29.70 -11.99
C LEU A 114 -15.21 31.05 -12.11
N ALA A 115 -13.88 31.07 -12.19
CA ALA A 115 -13.10 32.30 -12.37
C ALA A 115 -13.20 32.87 -13.80
N SER A 116 -13.52 32.05 -14.80
CA SER A 116 -13.68 32.50 -16.18
C SER A 116 -15.05 33.10 -16.46
N ILE A 117 -16.06 32.76 -15.66
CA ILE A 117 -17.39 33.37 -15.73
C ILE A 117 -17.26 34.86 -15.32
N PRO A 118 -17.56 35.81 -16.22
CA PRO A 118 -17.58 37.22 -15.88
C PRO A 118 -18.56 37.46 -14.72
N ASP A 119 -18.21 38.38 -13.80
CA ASP A 119 -19.12 38.76 -12.73
C ASP A 119 -20.46 39.23 -13.34
N PRO A 120 -21.58 38.52 -13.13
CA PRO A 120 -22.86 38.86 -13.73
C PRO A 120 -23.32 40.26 -13.29
N MET A 121 -22.93 40.70 -12.09
CA MET A 121 -23.23 42.04 -11.62
C MET A 121 -22.48 43.10 -12.42
N GLU A 122 -21.26 42.80 -12.85
CA GLU A 122 -20.49 43.70 -13.70
C GLU A 122 -21.10 43.85 -15.09
N GLU A 123 -21.59 42.75 -15.68
CA GLU A 123 -22.29 42.82 -16.96
C GLU A 123 -23.60 43.62 -16.84
N ILE A 124 -24.37 43.40 -15.78
CA ILE A 124 -25.58 44.21 -15.50
C ILE A 124 -25.22 45.69 -15.37
N ARG A 125 -24.17 46.03 -14.61
CA ARG A 125 -23.69 47.41 -14.47
C ARG A 125 -23.34 48.03 -15.83
N LYS A 126 -22.63 47.31 -16.70
CA LYS A 126 -22.31 47.77 -18.06
C LYS A 126 -23.55 48.02 -18.90
N GLN A 127 -24.54 47.12 -18.84
CA GLN A 127 -25.79 47.30 -19.59
C GLN A 127 -26.61 48.48 -19.08
N VAL A 128 -26.65 48.68 -17.75
CA VAL A 128 -27.28 49.85 -17.13
C VAL A 128 -26.62 51.14 -17.61
N ASP A 129 -25.29 51.22 -17.54
CA ASP A 129 -24.54 52.42 -17.96
C ASP A 129 -24.69 52.69 -19.47
N LYS A 130 -24.66 51.66 -20.30
CA LYS A 130 -24.89 51.79 -21.75
C LYS A 130 -26.29 52.30 -22.04
N THR A 131 -27.30 51.81 -21.32
CA THR A 131 -28.69 52.22 -21.52
C THR A 131 -28.89 53.68 -21.10
N ALA A 132 -28.36 54.06 -19.94
CA ALA A 132 -28.41 55.44 -19.46
C ALA A 132 -27.71 56.41 -20.44
N PHE A 133 -26.55 56.01 -20.98
CA PHE A 133 -25.86 56.76 -22.04
C PHE A 133 -26.74 57.01 -23.26
N ILE A 134 -27.36 55.97 -23.81
CA ILE A 134 -28.19 56.07 -25.03
C ILE A 134 -29.34 57.05 -24.81
N LEU A 135 -29.99 57.01 -23.64
CA LEU A 135 -31.10 57.89 -23.33
C LEU A 135 -30.66 59.35 -23.18
N VAL A 136 -29.52 59.61 -22.52
CA VAL A 136 -28.95 60.97 -22.45
C VAL A 136 -28.56 61.48 -23.83
N TYR A 137 -27.92 60.63 -24.65
CA TYR A 137 -27.57 60.97 -26.02
C TYR A 137 -28.81 61.34 -26.84
N GLN A 138 -29.89 60.58 -26.71
CA GLN A 138 -31.15 60.88 -27.38
C GLN A 138 -31.77 62.19 -26.88
N ALA A 139 -31.73 62.45 -25.56
CA ALA A 139 -32.20 63.70 -24.98
C ALA A 139 -31.40 64.90 -25.50
N ASN A 140 -30.07 64.79 -25.55
CA ASN A 140 -29.17 65.79 -26.12
C ASN A 140 -29.54 66.10 -27.59
N ARG A 141 -29.80 65.06 -28.37
CA ARG A 141 -30.22 65.20 -29.77
C ARG A 141 -31.59 65.89 -29.90
N MET A 142 -32.57 65.50 -29.10
CA MET A 142 -33.88 66.15 -29.06
C MET A 142 -33.77 67.65 -28.74
N TYR A 143 -32.90 68.00 -27.79
CA TYR A 143 -32.70 69.38 -27.37
C TYR A 143 -31.98 70.24 -28.41
N ARG A 144 -30.88 69.71 -28.98
CA ARG A 144 -29.95 70.51 -29.81
C ARG A 144 -30.27 70.46 -31.30
N GLU A 145 -30.76 69.33 -31.81
CA GLU A 145 -30.93 69.11 -33.25
C GLU A 145 -32.40 69.19 -33.68
N LEU A 146 -33.32 68.77 -32.83
CA LEU A 146 -34.74 68.63 -33.18
C LEU A 146 -35.62 69.76 -32.63
N ASP A 147 -35.05 70.68 -31.83
CA ASP A 147 -35.74 71.75 -31.09
C ASP A 147 -36.93 71.24 -30.23
N GLN A 148 -36.91 69.96 -29.85
CA GLN A 148 -37.92 69.32 -29.01
C GLN A 148 -37.56 69.47 -27.54
N LYS A 149 -37.51 70.71 -27.06
CA LYS A 149 -36.97 71.05 -25.72
C LYS A 149 -37.73 70.39 -24.57
N ASP A 150 -39.06 70.40 -24.61
CA ASP A 150 -39.87 69.80 -23.54
C ASP A 150 -39.71 68.26 -23.48
N SER A 151 -39.71 67.60 -24.64
CA SER A 151 -39.45 66.16 -24.75
C SER A 151 -38.05 65.80 -24.26
N ALA A 152 -37.04 66.62 -24.56
CA ALA A 152 -35.69 66.43 -24.06
C ALA A 152 -35.64 66.54 -22.53
N ILE A 153 -36.29 67.55 -21.93
CA ILE A 153 -36.38 67.72 -20.47
C ILE A 153 -37.03 66.48 -19.82
N GLN A 154 -38.11 65.96 -20.41
CA GLN A 154 -38.74 64.72 -19.92
C GLN A 154 -37.80 63.52 -20.02
N ALA A 155 -37.05 63.39 -21.11
CA ALA A 155 -36.08 62.32 -21.29
C ALA A 155 -34.93 62.38 -20.26
N TYR A 156 -34.37 63.56 -19.97
CA TYR A 156 -33.36 63.72 -18.91
C TYR A 156 -33.91 63.33 -17.54
N ASN A 157 -35.12 63.78 -17.19
CA ASN A 157 -35.77 63.40 -15.93
C ASN A 157 -35.96 61.88 -15.85
N ARG A 158 -36.30 61.23 -16.96
CA ARG A 158 -36.46 59.77 -17.00
C ARG A 158 -35.15 59.03 -16.75
N VAL A 159 -34.01 59.54 -17.25
CA VAL A 159 -32.68 58.98 -16.93
C VAL A 159 -32.39 59.09 -15.44
N ILE A 160 -32.68 60.25 -14.84
CA ILE A 160 -32.46 60.48 -13.41
C ILE A 160 -33.31 59.54 -12.55
N GLU A 161 -34.56 59.29 -12.96
CA GLU A 161 -35.47 58.39 -12.26
C GLU A 161 -35.06 56.92 -12.39
N LEU A 162 -34.73 56.47 -13.60
CA LEU A 162 -34.41 55.06 -13.89
C LEU A 162 -33.00 54.67 -13.46
N PHE A 163 -32.04 55.58 -13.57
CA PHE A 163 -30.62 55.31 -13.37
C PHE A 163 -29.97 56.32 -12.41
N PRO A 164 -30.54 56.52 -11.20
CA PRO A 164 -30.19 57.66 -10.33
C PRO A 164 -28.71 57.72 -9.94
N GLN A 165 -28.05 56.55 -9.88
CA GLN A 165 -26.64 56.39 -9.49
C GLN A 165 -25.67 56.36 -10.68
N SER A 166 -26.14 56.36 -11.92
CA SER A 166 -25.25 56.37 -13.10
C SER A 166 -24.64 57.75 -13.29
N ARG A 167 -23.40 57.80 -13.81
CA ARG A 167 -22.75 59.06 -14.21
C ARG A 167 -23.62 59.87 -15.18
N TRP A 168 -24.38 59.20 -16.03
CA TRP A 168 -25.26 59.85 -17.01
C TRP A 168 -26.46 60.55 -16.36
N ALA A 169 -26.93 60.09 -15.21
CA ALA A 169 -27.95 60.81 -14.44
C ALA A 169 -27.38 62.09 -13.83
N GLU A 170 -26.11 62.11 -13.44
CA GLU A 170 -25.44 63.33 -12.98
C GLU A 170 -25.31 64.35 -14.11
N GLU A 171 -24.88 63.90 -15.29
CA GLU A 171 -24.85 64.74 -16.49
C GLU A 171 -26.23 65.30 -16.82
N ALA A 172 -27.28 64.46 -16.79
CA ALA A 172 -28.65 64.90 -17.01
C ALA A 172 -29.11 65.96 -15.98
N ARG A 173 -28.77 65.81 -14.70
CA ARG A 173 -29.05 66.80 -13.65
C ARG A 173 -28.36 68.14 -13.96
N GLN A 174 -27.09 68.08 -14.33
CA GLN A 174 -26.31 69.27 -14.68
C GLN A 174 -26.92 69.99 -15.89
N THR A 175 -27.20 69.27 -16.97
CA THR A 175 -27.80 69.83 -18.19
C THR A 175 -29.17 70.45 -17.92
N LEU A 176 -30.02 69.81 -17.11
CA LEU A 176 -31.31 70.40 -16.72
C LEU A 176 -31.15 71.71 -15.93
N SER A 177 -30.14 71.80 -15.07
CA SER A 177 -29.81 73.03 -14.34
C SER A 177 -29.40 74.15 -15.29
N GLU A 178 -28.55 73.84 -16.29
CA GLU A 178 -28.12 74.78 -17.32
C GLU A 178 -29.29 75.27 -18.18
N ILE A 179 -30.17 74.37 -18.62
CA ILE A 179 -31.38 74.70 -19.38
C ILE A 179 -32.26 75.67 -18.59
N LYS A 180 -32.53 75.36 -17.32
CA LYS A 180 -33.36 76.20 -16.44
C LYS A 180 -32.76 77.60 -16.27
N ASN A 181 -31.45 77.71 -16.07
CA ASN A 181 -30.77 78.99 -15.93
C ASN A 181 -30.86 79.83 -17.22
N ASN A 182 -30.70 79.19 -18.38
CA ASN A 182 -30.83 79.87 -19.68
C ASN A 182 -32.26 80.40 -19.91
N GLN A 183 -33.29 79.62 -19.55
CA GLN A 183 -34.68 80.06 -19.64
C GLN A 183 -34.96 81.28 -18.74
N LEU A 184 -34.44 81.28 -17.51
CA LEU A 184 -34.61 82.40 -16.57
C LEU A 184 -33.91 83.68 -17.05
N ASN A 185 -32.72 83.56 -17.66
CA ASN A 185 -31.98 84.70 -18.18
C ASN A 185 -32.67 85.31 -19.42
N ASN A 186 -33.16 84.47 -20.33
CA ASN A 186 -33.90 84.94 -21.51
C ASN A 186 -35.21 85.65 -21.10
N SER A 187 -35.93 85.10 -20.11
CA SER A 187 -37.17 85.73 -19.61
C SER A 187 -36.98 87.08 -18.94
N LYS A 188 -35.77 87.39 -18.43
CA LYS A 188 -35.45 88.70 -17.83
C LYS A 188 -35.02 89.73 -18.86
N GLY A 189 -34.47 89.28 -19.99
CA GLY A 189 -34.07 90.16 -21.10
C GLY A 189 -35.25 90.78 -21.84
N ASP A 190 -36.39 90.08 -21.90
CA ASP A 190 -37.62 90.54 -22.58
C ASP A 190 -38.47 91.55 -21.77
N LEU A 191 -38.03 91.92 -20.56
CA LEU A 191 -38.74 92.83 -19.64
C LEU A 191 -38.12 94.24 -19.55
N ILE A 192 -37.17 94.58 -20.43
CA ILE A 192 -36.53 95.90 -20.53
C ILE A 192 -36.81 96.48 -21.93
#